data_AF-A0A835GHT3-F1
#
_entry.id   AF-A0A835GHT3-F1
#
_cell.length_a   1.000
_cell.length_b   1.000
_cell.length_c   1.000
_cell.angle_alpha   90.00
_cell.angle_beta   90.00
_cell.angle_gamma   90.00
#
_symmetry.space_group_name_H-M   'P 1'
#
loop_
_entity.id
_entity.type
_entity.pdbx_description
1 polymer ?
#
loop_
_entity_poly.entity_id
_entity_poly.type
_entity_poly.pdbx_seq_one_letter_code
_entity_poly.pdbx_strand_id
1 'polypeptide(L)'
;MMARTARCFAVTVVLMQMFYFCQSLREGDQGVCLEHYKSVWPRLAHNSIRTEKDETGSVGVALVCCYKYLYDSDTDRCVPTCNKCINGTCIDADTCVCETPLTLVNGTCTAPTCTNCDHGECTAPDVCKCHPGYIRSEGTCKKFCDKACIGGQCVGYNKCKCHDGFMLDPKDPFKCIPCDGNHELKCSVKCHHGYCLPPTDCTCVPRKKSSIFQL
;
A
#
# COMPACT_ATOMS: atom_id res chain seq x y z
N MET A 1 -25.70 -37.34 7.98
CA MET A 1 -25.37 -37.13 6.55
C MET A 1 -25.17 -35.63 6.37
N MET A 2 -23.93 -35.15 6.52
CA MET A 2 -23.63 -33.73 6.30
C MET A 2 -23.27 -33.55 4.82
N ALA A 3 -24.09 -32.77 4.12
CA ALA A 3 -23.87 -32.42 2.73
C ALA A 3 -22.63 -31.51 2.65
N ARG A 4 -21.57 -32.00 1.98
CA ARG A 4 -20.37 -31.21 1.70
C ARG A 4 -20.67 -30.30 0.52
N THR A 5 -20.53 -28.99 0.70
CA THR A 5 -20.72 -27.99 -0.35
C THR A 5 -19.51 -27.98 -1.27
N ALA A 6 -19.62 -28.72 -2.37
CA ALA A 6 -18.57 -28.78 -3.37
C ALA A 6 -18.84 -27.71 -4.45
N ARG A 7 -17.87 -26.82 -4.73
CA ARG A 7 -18.02 -25.79 -5.77
C ARG A 7 -17.83 -26.44 -7.15
N CYS A 8 -18.94 -26.71 -7.82
CA CYS A 8 -18.95 -27.22 -9.18
C CYS A 8 -18.92 -26.07 -10.20
N PHE A 9 -17.95 -26.09 -11.12
CA PHE A 9 -17.99 -25.24 -12.30
C PHE A 9 -18.74 -25.96 -13.43
N ALA A 10 -19.68 -25.27 -14.07
CA ALA A 10 -20.35 -25.78 -15.26
C ALA A 10 -19.44 -25.54 -16.47
N VAL A 11 -18.98 -26.60 -17.13
CA VAL A 11 -18.23 -26.50 -18.39
C VAL A 11 -19.10 -27.06 -19.51
N THR A 12 -19.43 -26.17 -20.45
CA THR A 12 -20.13 -26.31 -21.74
C THR A 12 -20.88 -27.62 -22.08
N VAL A 13 -22.16 -27.43 -22.42
CA VAL A 13 -23.15 -28.42 -22.89
C VAL A 13 -22.70 -29.11 -24.18
N VAL A 14 -22.42 -30.41 -24.11
CA VAL A 14 -22.55 -31.31 -25.26
C VAL A 14 -23.64 -32.31 -24.89
N LEU A 15 -24.74 -32.32 -25.65
CA LEU A 15 -25.88 -33.24 -25.54
C LEU A 15 -26.73 -33.16 -24.24
N MET A 16 -27.18 -31.96 -23.84
CA MET A 16 -28.23 -31.77 -22.82
C MET A 16 -27.99 -32.49 -21.46
N GLN A 17 -26.75 -32.85 -21.13
CA GLN A 17 -26.37 -33.30 -19.80
C GLN A 17 -25.56 -32.21 -19.11
N MET A 18 -26.01 -31.77 -17.93
CA MET A 18 -25.27 -30.84 -17.09
C MET A 18 -24.09 -31.58 -16.47
N PHE A 19 -22.90 -31.44 -17.05
CA PHE A 19 -21.66 -31.92 -16.44
C PHE A 19 -21.16 -30.89 -15.44
N TYR A 20 -21.38 -31.17 -14.17
CA TYR A 20 -20.80 -30.41 -13.07
C TYR A 20 -19.37 -30.93 -12.85
N PHE A 21 -18.36 -30.15 -13.23
CA PHE A 21 -16.99 -30.45 -12.84
C PHE A 21 -16.76 -29.93 -11.43
N CYS A 22 -16.79 -30.84 -10.48
CA CYS A 22 -16.35 -30.57 -9.13
C CYS A 22 -14.82 -30.64 -9.11
N GLN A 23 -14.14 -29.53 -8.82
CA GLN A 23 -12.69 -29.56 -8.63
C GLN A 23 -12.38 -30.19 -7.27
N SER A 24 -12.28 -31.52 -7.26
CA SER A 24 -11.65 -32.24 -6.15
C SER A 24 -10.16 -31.92 -6.07
N LEU A 25 -9.58 -32.00 -4.87
CA LEU A 25 -8.13 -31.95 -4.62
C LEU A 25 -7.37 -32.95 -5.49
N ARG A 26 -6.27 -32.50 -6.11
CA ARG A 26 -5.38 -33.29 -6.98
C ARG A 26 -3.91 -33.08 -6.61
N GLU A 27 -3.06 -33.96 -7.12
CA GLU A 27 -1.61 -33.75 -7.10
C GLU A 27 -1.26 -32.41 -7.79
N GLY A 28 -0.42 -31.60 -7.14
CA GLY A 28 -0.02 -30.28 -7.62
C GLY A 28 -0.86 -29.11 -7.07
N ASP A 29 -1.95 -29.38 -6.35
CA ASP A 29 -2.66 -28.36 -5.60
C ASP A 29 -1.82 -27.88 -4.40
N GLN A 30 -2.00 -26.61 -4.02
CA GLN A 30 -1.25 -25.99 -2.93
C GLN A 30 -1.42 -26.78 -1.62
N GLY A 31 -0.29 -27.17 -1.02
CA GLY A 31 -0.30 -27.91 0.26
C GLY A 31 -0.71 -29.38 0.14
N VAL A 32 -0.81 -29.93 -1.06
CA VAL A 32 -1.17 -31.34 -1.28
C VAL A 32 0.07 -32.17 -1.60
N CYS A 33 0.25 -33.24 -0.84
CA CYS A 33 1.37 -34.16 -0.96
C CYS A 33 0.84 -35.57 -1.28
N LEU A 34 1.67 -36.37 -1.97
CA LEU A 34 1.41 -37.78 -2.20
C LEU A 34 2.19 -38.64 -1.21
N GLU A 35 1.50 -39.57 -0.55
CA GLU A 35 2.11 -40.64 0.22
C GLU A 35 1.85 -41.99 -0.44
N HIS A 36 2.92 -42.73 -0.74
CA HIS A 36 2.83 -44.09 -1.28
C HIS A 36 2.79 -45.11 -0.14
N TYR A 37 1.80 -46.00 -0.13
CA TYR A 37 1.70 -47.10 0.84
C TYR A 37 1.75 -48.46 0.14
N LYS A 38 2.50 -49.40 0.73
CA LYS A 38 2.76 -50.74 0.16
C LYS A 38 1.77 -51.83 0.63
N SER A 39 0.81 -51.54 1.51
CA SER A 39 -0.05 -52.60 2.08
C SER A 39 -1.45 -52.15 2.52
N VAL A 40 -2.45 -52.91 2.07
CA VAL A 40 -3.88 -52.80 2.38
C VAL A 40 -4.17 -53.38 3.78
N TRP A 41 -3.96 -52.62 4.85
CA TRP A 41 -4.59 -52.83 6.17
C TRP A 41 -4.87 -51.47 6.84
N PRO A 42 -5.97 -51.33 7.60
CA PRO A 42 -6.61 -50.04 7.87
C PRO A 42 -5.97 -49.34 9.06
N ARG A 43 -4.80 -48.76 8.86
CA ARG A 43 -4.44 -47.54 9.59
C ARG A 43 -4.27 -46.47 8.55
N LEU A 44 -5.42 -45.96 8.09
CA LEU A 44 -5.46 -44.70 7.36
C LEU A 44 -4.63 -43.71 8.18
N ALA A 45 -3.53 -43.21 7.60
CA ALA A 45 -2.81 -42.11 8.19
C ALA A 45 -3.85 -41.04 8.51
N HIS A 46 -3.88 -40.52 9.75
CA HIS A 46 -4.94 -39.66 10.26
C HIS A 46 -5.16 -38.36 9.46
N ASN A 47 -4.39 -38.15 8.38
CA ASN A 47 -4.40 -37.00 7.48
C ASN A 47 -4.66 -37.37 6.00
N SER A 48 -5.03 -38.61 5.67
CA SER A 48 -5.38 -39.00 4.29
C SER A 48 -6.72 -38.41 3.88
N ILE A 49 -6.72 -37.56 2.85
CA ILE A 49 -7.90 -36.89 2.31
C ILE A 49 -8.59 -37.81 1.30
N ARG A 50 -7.80 -38.48 0.45
CA ARG A 50 -8.28 -39.42 -0.57
C ARG A 50 -7.24 -40.51 -0.79
N THR A 51 -7.69 -41.72 -1.10
CA THR A 51 -6.82 -42.82 -1.52
C THR A 51 -7.18 -43.23 -2.93
N GLU A 52 -6.17 -43.42 -3.77
CA GLU A 52 -6.28 -43.96 -5.11
C GLU A 52 -5.54 -45.31 -5.14
N LYS A 53 -6.16 -46.29 -5.79
CA LYS A 53 -5.53 -47.59 -6.04
C LYS A 53 -4.86 -47.49 -7.40
N ASP A 54 -3.58 -47.81 -7.50
CA ASP A 54 -2.96 -48.04 -8.80
C ASP A 54 -3.64 -49.24 -9.49
N GLU A 55 -3.71 -49.21 -10.83
CA GLU A 55 -4.30 -50.27 -11.66
C GLU A 55 -3.70 -51.67 -11.41
N THR A 56 -2.53 -51.74 -10.78
CA THR A 56 -1.79 -52.95 -10.42
C THR A 56 -2.08 -53.49 -9.02
N GLY A 57 -2.92 -52.80 -8.22
CA GLY A 57 -3.39 -53.24 -6.89
C GLY A 57 -2.30 -53.42 -5.82
N SER A 58 -1.06 -53.03 -6.11
CA SER A 58 0.13 -53.38 -5.31
C SER A 58 0.69 -52.20 -4.50
N VAL A 59 0.45 -50.97 -4.96
CA VAL A 59 0.79 -49.72 -4.30
C VAL A 59 -0.45 -48.85 -4.34
N GLY A 60 -0.83 -48.27 -3.21
CA GLY A 60 -1.86 -47.24 -3.19
C GLY A 60 -1.22 -45.89 -2.92
N VAL A 61 -1.81 -44.84 -3.46
CA VAL A 61 -1.36 -43.47 -3.28
C VAL A 61 -2.43 -42.73 -2.48
N ALA A 62 -2.02 -42.06 -1.41
CA ALA A 62 -2.90 -41.22 -0.61
C ALA A 62 -2.56 -39.74 -0.86
N LEU A 63 -3.58 -38.94 -1.17
CA LEU A 63 -3.50 -37.49 -1.11
C LEU A 63 -3.62 -37.08 0.36
N VAL A 64 -2.58 -36.42 0.87
CA VAL A 64 -2.51 -35.90 2.23
C VAL A 64 -2.20 -34.40 2.19
N CYS A 65 -2.61 -33.64 3.20
CA CYS A 65 -2.06 -32.30 3.36
C CYS A 65 -0.59 -32.42 3.79
N CYS A 66 0.27 -31.64 3.17
CA CYS A 66 1.69 -31.58 3.50
C CYS A 66 1.92 -31.13 4.95
N TYR A 67 3.14 -31.33 5.45
CA TYR A 67 3.52 -30.83 6.78
C TYR A 67 3.25 -29.32 6.91
N LYS A 68 2.63 -28.91 8.02
CA LYS A 68 2.12 -27.54 8.27
C LYS A 68 1.00 -27.08 7.36
N TYR A 69 0.27 -28.00 6.75
CA TYR A 69 -1.03 -27.73 6.14
C TYR A 69 -2.13 -28.48 6.89
N LEU A 70 -3.29 -27.85 7.01
CA LEU A 70 -4.48 -28.44 7.60
C LEU A 70 -5.56 -28.52 6.54
N TYR A 71 -6.31 -29.61 6.55
CA TYR A 71 -7.46 -29.75 5.66
C TYR A 71 -8.62 -28.90 6.19
N ASP A 72 -9.06 -27.93 5.37
CA ASP A 72 -10.24 -27.13 5.60
C ASP A 72 -11.43 -27.73 4.85
N SER A 73 -12.42 -28.20 5.59
CA SER A 73 -13.63 -28.83 5.03
C SER A 73 -14.58 -27.84 4.36
N ASP A 74 -14.51 -26.55 4.72
CA ASP A 74 -15.41 -25.53 4.18
C ASP A 74 -14.97 -25.09 2.78
N THR A 75 -13.64 -25.09 2.55
CA THR A 75 -13.05 -24.76 1.24
C THR A 75 -12.59 -25.98 0.45
N ASP A 76 -12.64 -27.19 1.04
CA ASP A 76 -12.11 -28.44 0.48
C ASP A 76 -10.65 -28.29 0.02
N ARG A 77 -9.82 -27.65 0.85
CA ARG A 77 -8.41 -27.32 0.53
C ARG A 77 -7.47 -27.56 1.69
N CYS A 78 -6.21 -27.83 1.37
CA CYS A 78 -5.13 -27.77 2.33
C CYS A 78 -4.73 -26.30 2.55
N VAL A 79 -5.03 -25.77 3.73
CA VAL A 79 -4.66 -24.40 4.12
C VAL A 79 -3.36 -24.41 4.91
N PRO A 80 -2.44 -23.46 4.64
CA PRO A 80 -1.18 -23.39 5.37
C PRO A 80 -1.39 -23.00 6.83
N THR A 81 -0.58 -23.55 7.70
CA THR A 81 -0.54 -23.25 9.13
C THR A 81 0.72 -22.47 9.44
N CYS A 82 0.56 -21.30 10.06
CA CYS A 82 1.64 -20.44 10.51
C CYS A 82 1.69 -20.42 12.03
N ASN A 83 2.88 -20.54 12.63
CA ASN A 83 3.03 -20.46 14.09
C ASN A 83 2.66 -19.08 14.66
N LYS A 84 3.01 -17.99 13.95
CA LYS A 84 2.67 -16.59 14.30
C LYS A 84 2.53 -15.75 13.02
N CYS A 85 1.31 -15.34 12.71
CA CYS A 85 1.00 -14.46 11.58
C CYS A 85 -0.19 -13.55 11.95
N ILE A 86 0.07 -12.58 12.82
CA ILE A 86 -0.96 -11.64 13.30
C ILE A 86 -1.05 -10.47 12.31
N ASN A 87 -2.26 -10.09 11.88
CA ASN A 87 -2.54 -9.05 10.87
C ASN A 87 -1.87 -9.29 9.50
N GLY A 88 -1.48 -10.53 9.21
CA GLY A 88 -0.93 -10.95 7.92
C GLY A 88 -1.73 -12.10 7.33
N THR A 89 -1.35 -12.50 6.11
CA THR A 89 -1.89 -13.67 5.43
C THR A 89 -0.84 -14.77 5.40
N CYS A 90 -1.18 -15.95 5.91
CA CYS A 90 -0.35 -17.14 5.79
C CYS A 90 -0.51 -17.69 4.37
N ILE A 91 0.54 -17.60 3.54
CA ILE A 91 0.49 -18.03 2.13
C ILE A 91 1.13 -19.41 1.92
N ASP A 92 2.00 -19.83 2.83
CA ASP A 92 2.70 -21.12 2.81
C ASP A 92 3.10 -21.48 4.25
N ALA A 93 3.57 -22.71 4.48
CA ALA A 93 4.06 -23.21 5.75
C ALA A 93 5.05 -22.21 6.40
N ASP A 94 4.65 -21.63 7.53
CA ASP A 94 5.38 -20.55 8.24
C ASP A 94 5.76 -19.32 7.41
N THR A 95 5.13 -19.13 6.25
CA THR A 95 5.35 -17.96 5.39
C THR A 95 4.18 -17.01 5.53
N CYS A 96 4.40 -15.95 6.32
CA CYS A 96 3.44 -14.87 6.54
C CYS A 96 3.78 -13.69 5.64
N VAL A 97 2.80 -13.20 4.88
CA VAL A 97 2.90 -11.97 4.09
C VAL A 97 2.04 -10.90 4.71
N CYS A 98 2.63 -9.71 4.87
CA CYS A 98 1.93 -8.53 5.37
C CYS A 98 1.40 -7.70 4.20
N GLU A 99 0.23 -7.12 4.37
CA GLU A 99 -0.28 -6.12 3.43
C GLU A 99 0.57 -4.84 3.54
N THR A 100 1.01 -4.30 2.41
CA THR A 100 1.79 -3.05 2.39
C THR A 100 0.93 -1.90 2.95
N PRO A 101 1.45 -1.06 3.88
CA PRO A 101 2.86 -0.83 4.21
C PRO A 101 3.38 -1.61 5.44
N LEU A 102 2.64 -2.58 5.97
CA LEU A 102 3.05 -3.31 7.17
C LEU A 102 4.30 -4.17 6.91
N THR A 103 5.06 -4.40 7.98
CA THR A 103 6.29 -5.20 7.94
C THR A 103 6.22 -6.30 8.98
N LEU A 104 6.79 -7.47 8.65
CA LEU A 104 6.75 -8.64 9.52
C LEU A 104 7.81 -8.52 10.62
N VAL A 105 7.37 -8.32 11.86
CA VAL A 105 8.23 -8.25 13.04
C VAL A 105 7.80 -9.34 14.03
N ASN A 106 8.66 -10.32 14.28
CA ASN A 106 8.40 -11.44 15.21
C ASN A 106 7.06 -12.17 14.97
N GLY A 107 6.65 -12.35 13.70
CA GLY A 107 5.39 -13.01 13.34
C GLY A 107 4.14 -12.13 13.45
N THR A 108 4.33 -10.82 13.60
CA THR A 108 3.25 -9.83 13.63
C THR A 108 3.48 -8.80 12.53
N CYS A 109 2.46 -8.52 11.72
CA CYS A 109 2.50 -7.44 10.75
C CYS A 109 2.24 -6.12 11.46
N THR A 110 3.29 -5.31 11.60
CA THR A 110 3.24 -4.02 12.29
C THR A 110 3.62 -2.88 11.36
N ALA A 111 3.13 -1.68 11.66
CA ALA A 111 3.56 -0.49 10.94
C ALA A 111 5.08 -0.31 11.08
N PRO A 112 5.80 -0.07 9.97
CA PRO A 112 7.24 0.15 10.01
C PRO A 112 7.58 1.39 10.83
N THR A 113 8.69 1.33 11.56
CA THR A 113 9.22 2.47 12.31
C THR A 113 10.30 3.16 11.48
N CYS A 114 10.25 4.49 11.38
CA CYS A 114 11.35 5.29 10.81
C CYS A 114 11.76 6.40 11.75
N THR A 115 13.03 6.75 11.69
CA THR A 115 13.57 7.98 12.26
C THR A 115 13.48 9.14 11.26
N ASN A 116 13.09 10.33 11.73
CA ASN A 116 13.07 11.59 10.96
C ASN A 116 12.34 11.49 9.60
N CYS A 117 11.10 10.97 9.59
CA CYS A 117 10.26 10.83 8.38
C CYS A 117 9.11 11.84 8.34
N ASP A 118 9.32 13.05 8.85
CA ASP A 118 8.32 14.12 8.77
C ASP A 118 8.07 14.49 7.30
N HIS A 119 6.81 14.61 6.88
CA HIS A 119 6.43 14.81 5.47
C HIS A 119 6.79 13.65 4.53
N GLY A 120 6.79 12.42 5.06
CA GLY A 120 6.90 11.18 4.30
C GLY A 120 6.12 10.03 4.92
N GLU A 121 6.11 8.90 4.22
CA GLU A 121 5.52 7.65 4.67
C GLU A 121 6.61 6.59 4.88
N CYS A 122 6.52 5.86 5.98
CA CYS A 122 7.38 4.71 6.24
C CYS A 122 6.96 3.53 5.38
N THR A 123 7.85 3.07 4.52
CA THR A 123 7.61 1.93 3.62
C THR A 123 8.32 0.65 4.06
N ALA A 124 9.40 0.80 4.83
CA ALA A 124 10.11 -0.28 5.52
C ALA A 124 10.84 0.32 6.74
N PRO A 125 11.44 -0.50 7.62
CA PRO A 125 12.22 0.01 8.75
C PRO A 125 13.32 0.96 8.25
N ASP A 126 13.35 2.18 8.78
CA ASP A 126 14.24 3.29 8.38
C ASP A 126 14.18 3.71 6.89
N VAL A 127 13.22 3.19 6.11
CA VAL A 127 12.99 3.56 4.71
C VAL A 127 11.78 4.49 4.62
N CYS A 128 12.07 5.79 4.54
CA CYS A 128 11.08 6.84 4.40
C CYS A 128 10.90 7.24 2.92
N LYS A 129 9.68 7.12 2.43
CA LYS A 129 9.27 7.65 1.14
C LYS A 129 8.69 9.05 1.33
N CYS A 130 9.41 10.08 0.89
CA CYS A 130 8.95 11.46 1.03
C CYS A 130 7.67 11.73 0.22
N HIS A 131 6.80 12.60 0.73
CA HIS A 131 5.64 13.08 -0.01
C HIS A 131 6.07 13.81 -1.30
N PRO A 132 5.20 13.92 -2.30
CA PRO A 132 5.57 14.61 -3.53
C PRO A 132 5.97 16.07 -3.25
N GLY A 133 6.99 16.56 -3.95
CA GLY A 133 7.61 17.87 -3.71
C GLY A 133 8.67 17.91 -2.59
N TYR A 134 8.90 16.79 -1.90
CA TYR A 134 9.96 16.60 -0.92
C TYR A 134 10.97 15.54 -1.41
N ILE A 135 12.24 15.69 -1.02
CA ILE A 135 13.29 14.70 -1.23
C ILE A 135 13.96 14.35 0.09
N ARG A 136 14.52 13.14 0.18
CA ARG A 136 15.30 12.73 1.34
C ARG A 136 16.66 13.42 1.29
N SER A 137 16.93 14.28 2.26
CA SER A 137 18.16 15.04 2.40
C SER A 137 18.53 15.12 3.88
N GLU A 138 19.76 14.75 4.24
CA GLU A 138 20.25 14.70 5.63
C GLU A 138 19.36 13.84 6.56
N GLY A 139 18.82 12.74 6.03
CA GLY A 139 17.99 11.82 6.81
C GLY A 139 16.55 12.30 7.07
N THR A 140 16.13 13.44 6.53
CA THR A 140 14.74 13.95 6.62
C THR A 140 14.18 14.32 5.25
N CYS A 141 12.87 14.43 5.13
CA CYS A 141 12.22 14.89 3.91
C CYS A 141 12.19 16.41 3.86
N LYS A 142 12.97 17.00 2.95
CA LYS A 142 13.04 18.46 2.73
C LYS A 142 12.41 18.82 1.39
N LYS A 143 11.80 20.01 1.32
CA LYS A 143 11.26 20.56 0.07
C LYS A 143 12.36 20.65 -0.98
N PHE A 144 12.03 20.29 -2.22
CA PHE A 144 12.98 20.27 -3.33
C PHE A 144 12.56 21.15 -4.49
N CYS A 145 13.56 21.84 -5.05
CA CYS A 145 13.48 22.60 -6.29
C CYS A 145 14.77 22.33 -7.09
N ASP A 146 14.64 22.07 -8.39
CA ASP A 146 15.75 21.78 -9.32
C ASP A 146 16.74 22.95 -9.40
N LYS A 147 16.23 24.17 -9.22
CA LYS A 147 17.03 25.40 -9.10
C LYS A 147 16.72 26.09 -7.78
N ALA A 148 17.72 26.77 -7.24
CA ALA A 148 17.55 27.59 -6.04
C ALA A 148 16.60 28.76 -6.32
N CYS A 149 15.69 29.03 -5.38
CA CYS A 149 14.81 30.19 -5.42
C CYS A 149 15.61 31.44 -5.03
N ILE A 150 15.93 32.32 -5.99
CA ILE A 150 16.65 33.56 -5.73
C ILE A 150 15.66 34.60 -5.21
N GLY A 151 15.85 35.12 -3.99
CA GLY A 151 14.92 36.09 -3.38
C GLY A 151 13.62 35.46 -2.83
N GLY A 152 13.61 34.15 -2.64
CA GLY A 152 12.47 33.43 -2.07
C GLY A 152 12.88 32.10 -1.44
N GLN A 153 11.90 31.35 -0.97
CA GLN A 153 12.08 30.01 -0.42
C GLN A 153 11.41 28.96 -1.32
N CYS A 154 12.06 27.81 -1.47
CA CYS A 154 11.47 26.67 -2.17
C CYS A 154 10.29 26.13 -1.34
N VAL A 155 9.12 26.02 -1.98
CA VAL A 155 7.93 25.40 -1.36
C VAL A 155 7.72 23.94 -1.79
N GLY A 156 8.62 23.40 -2.62
CA GLY A 156 8.52 22.08 -3.22
C GLY A 156 7.92 22.14 -4.63
N TYR A 157 7.96 21.02 -5.36
CA TYR A 157 7.43 20.89 -6.73
C TYR A 157 7.97 21.93 -7.72
N ASN A 158 9.24 22.33 -7.58
CA ASN A 158 9.83 23.39 -8.41
C ASN A 158 9.08 24.74 -8.33
N LYS A 159 8.43 25.02 -7.20
CA LYS A 159 7.76 26.30 -6.94
C LYS A 159 8.50 27.11 -5.88
N CYS A 160 8.65 28.40 -6.15
CA CYS A 160 9.24 29.36 -5.24
C CYS A 160 8.15 30.23 -4.61
N LYS A 161 8.19 30.40 -3.29
CA LYS A 161 7.46 31.45 -2.59
C LYS A 161 8.42 32.60 -2.35
N CYS A 162 8.16 33.73 -3.00
CA CYS A 162 8.96 34.94 -2.82
C CYS A 162 8.80 35.50 -1.40
N HIS A 163 9.84 36.19 -0.93
CA HIS A 163 9.77 36.93 0.32
C HIS A 163 8.84 38.14 0.20
N ASP A 164 8.45 38.71 1.33
CA ASP A 164 7.58 39.89 1.34
C ASP A 164 8.23 41.05 0.56
N GLY A 165 7.46 41.67 -0.34
CA GLY A 165 7.95 42.72 -1.25
C GLY A 165 8.60 42.20 -2.53
N PHE A 166 8.60 40.87 -2.77
CA PHE A 166 9.08 40.25 -4.01
C PHE A 166 7.98 39.43 -4.69
N MET A 167 8.06 39.35 -6.02
CA MET A 167 7.16 38.59 -6.90
C MET A 167 7.97 37.64 -7.79
N LEU A 168 7.32 36.60 -8.32
CA LEU A 168 7.96 35.71 -9.29
C LEU A 168 8.27 36.47 -10.59
N ASP A 169 9.47 36.27 -11.13
CA ASP A 169 9.85 36.78 -12.44
C ASP A 169 9.01 36.08 -13.52
N PRO A 170 8.31 36.82 -14.41
CA PRO A 170 7.54 36.24 -15.50
C PRO A 170 8.38 35.38 -16.46
N LYS A 171 9.70 35.62 -16.52
CA LYS A 171 10.64 34.90 -17.40
C LYS A 171 11.34 33.73 -16.70
N ASP A 172 11.44 33.77 -15.36
CA ASP A 172 12.13 32.73 -14.59
C ASP A 172 11.35 32.38 -13.30
N PRO A 173 10.68 31.21 -13.23
CA PRO A 173 9.89 30.81 -12.07
C PRO A 173 10.74 30.52 -10.82
N PHE A 174 12.08 30.55 -10.91
CA PHE A 174 12.99 30.39 -9.78
C PHE A 174 13.59 31.71 -9.29
N LYS A 175 13.25 32.83 -9.93
CA LYS A 175 13.75 34.15 -9.55
C LYS A 175 12.61 35.00 -9.02
N CYS A 176 12.83 35.59 -7.86
CA CYS A 176 11.95 36.58 -7.28
C CYS A 176 12.54 37.97 -7.52
N ILE A 177 11.77 38.84 -8.15
CA ILE A 177 12.12 40.24 -8.42
C ILE A 177 11.39 41.18 -7.45
N PRO A 178 11.97 42.32 -7.06
CA PRO A 178 11.31 43.28 -6.20
C PRO A 178 10.01 43.79 -6.83
N CYS A 179 8.97 43.96 -6.03
CA CYS A 179 7.78 44.71 -6.41
C CYS A 179 8.11 46.21 -6.33
N ASP A 180 8.86 46.73 -7.30
CA ASP A 180 9.17 48.16 -7.43
C ASP A 180 8.44 48.78 -8.64
N GLY A 181 8.51 50.10 -8.78
CA GLY A 181 7.88 50.81 -9.89
C GLY A 181 8.53 50.57 -11.26
N ASN A 182 9.62 49.81 -11.34
CA ASN A 182 10.42 49.57 -12.54
C ASN A 182 10.27 48.13 -13.07
N HIS A 183 9.99 47.17 -12.20
CA HIS A 183 9.72 45.78 -12.52
C HIS A 183 8.21 45.60 -12.58
N GLU A 184 7.69 45.53 -13.81
CA GLU A 184 6.29 45.74 -14.15
C GLU A 184 5.35 44.75 -13.44
N LEU A 185 4.81 45.19 -12.29
CA LEU A 185 3.59 44.63 -11.72
C LEU A 185 2.62 45.77 -11.44
N LYS A 186 2.02 46.27 -12.53
CA LYS A 186 0.84 47.12 -12.44
C LYS A 186 -0.27 46.32 -11.78
N CYS A 187 -0.77 46.84 -10.66
CA CYS A 187 -2.03 46.37 -10.12
C CYS A 187 -3.14 46.74 -11.12
N SER A 188 -3.89 45.75 -11.61
CA SER A 188 -4.99 45.97 -12.55
C SER A 188 -6.18 46.70 -11.89
N VAL A 189 -6.17 46.79 -10.56
CA VAL A 189 -7.21 47.44 -9.75
C VAL A 189 -6.63 48.56 -8.89
N LYS A 190 -7.44 49.60 -8.62
CA LYS A 190 -7.10 50.66 -7.66
C LYS A 190 -7.66 50.28 -6.27
N CYS A 191 -6.80 50.01 -5.30
CA CYS A 191 -7.20 49.76 -3.92
C CYS A 191 -7.38 51.08 -3.16
N HIS A 192 -8.58 51.36 -2.62
CA HIS A 192 -8.88 52.62 -1.94
C HIS A 192 -8.42 52.67 -0.46
N HIS A 193 -8.46 51.54 0.26
CA HIS A 193 -8.20 51.48 1.71
C HIS A 193 -7.32 50.29 2.13
N GLY A 194 -6.38 49.91 1.26
CA GLY A 194 -5.50 48.76 1.42
C GLY A 194 -4.27 48.86 0.54
N TYR A 195 -3.36 47.89 0.62
CA TYR A 195 -2.27 47.74 -0.34
C TYR A 195 -2.61 46.64 -1.35
N CYS A 196 -2.10 46.78 -2.57
CA CYS A 196 -2.29 45.78 -3.61
C CYS A 196 -1.29 44.63 -3.42
N LEU A 197 -1.81 43.40 -3.37
CA LEU A 197 -1.12 42.16 -3.67
C LEU A 197 -1.35 41.86 -5.16
N PRO A 198 -0.43 42.25 -6.05
CA PRO A 198 -0.77 42.20 -7.45
C PRO A 198 -0.81 40.75 -7.97
N PRO A 199 -1.51 40.49 -9.09
CA PRO A 199 -2.00 41.48 -10.05
C PRO A 199 -3.35 42.13 -9.71
N THR A 200 -4.15 41.58 -8.81
CA THR A 200 -5.55 42.02 -8.62
C THR A 200 -6.05 42.08 -7.18
N ASP A 201 -5.29 41.60 -6.21
CA ASP A 201 -5.83 41.44 -4.85
C ASP A 201 -5.56 42.67 -3.99
N CYS A 202 -6.57 43.12 -3.23
CA CYS A 202 -6.46 44.28 -2.35
C CYS A 202 -6.56 43.82 -0.91
N THR A 203 -5.47 43.93 -0.16
CA THR A 203 -5.47 43.60 1.28
C THR A 203 -5.69 44.86 2.10
N CYS A 204 -6.73 44.84 2.94
CA CYS A 204 -7.04 45.93 3.86
C CYS A 204 -5.97 46.07 4.96
N VAL A 205 -5.60 47.32 5.30
CA VAL A 205 -4.76 47.57 6.47
C VAL A 205 -5.62 47.44 7.74
N PRO A 206 -5.30 46.57 8.71
CA PRO A 206 -5.99 46.56 9.98
C PRO A 206 -5.79 47.92 10.65
N ARG A 207 -6.87 48.66 10.92
CA ARG A 207 -6.78 49.85 11.76
C ARG A 207 -6.27 49.40 13.13
N LYS A 208 -5.06 49.81 13.54
CA LYS A 208 -4.73 49.83 14.97
C LYS A 208 -5.83 50.66 15.62
N LYS A 209 -6.64 50.06 16.50
CA LYS A 209 -7.58 50.81 17.35
C LYS A 209 -6.74 51.79 18.15
N SER A 210 -6.85 53.07 17.84
CA SER A 210 -6.30 54.13 18.66
C SER A 210 -7.05 54.10 20.00
N SER A 211 -6.36 53.75 21.07
CA SER A 211 -6.83 53.84 22.45
C SER A 211 -6.94 55.31 22.85
N ILE A 212 -8.02 56.00 22.43
CA ILE A 212 -8.33 57.40 22.80
C ILE A 212 -9.78 57.57 23.32
N PHE A 213 -10.51 56.50 23.63
CA PHE A 213 -11.73 56.63 24.44
C PHE A 213 -11.73 55.64 25.60
N GLN A 214 -11.04 56.04 26.66
CA GLN A 214 -11.44 55.75 28.04
C GLN A 214 -11.79 57.11 28.67
N LEU A 215 -13.09 57.39 28.72
CA LEU A 215 -13.75 58.29 29.67
C LEU A 215 -15.14 57.72 29.92
#